data_AF-A0AAW1NJ08-F1
#
_entry.id   AF-A0AAW1NJ08-F1
#
_cell.length_a   1.000
_cell.length_b   1.000
_cell.length_c   1.000
_cell.angle_alpha   90.00
_cell.angle_beta   90.00
_cell.angle_gamma   90.00
#
_symmetry.space_group_name_H-M   'P 1'
#
loop_
_entity.id
_entity.type
_entity.pdbx_description
1 polymer ?
#
loop_
_entity_poly.entity_id
_entity_poly.type
_entity_poly.pdbx_seq_one_letter_code
_entity_poly.pdbx_strand_id
1 'polypeptide(L)'
;MGDLGPIEYFICGGIGGVCTVLVGHPFDTIKVRLQTMPIPKVGEVALYGGTFDCMRKTLTNEGFKGFYKGMGAPLAGVAPIFAISFMGYRVGKQIFSPKESNRYTYQDYFLADPAGC
;
A
#
# COMPACT_ATOMS: atom_id res chain seq x y z
N MET A 1 -13.92 22.28 1.67
CA MET A 1 -13.40 20.99 1.18
C MET A 1 -14.16 19.92 1.93
N GLY A 2 -14.94 19.10 1.21
CA GLY A 2 -16.01 18.28 1.79
C GLY A 2 -15.53 17.25 2.79
N ASP A 3 -16.33 17.02 3.82
CA ASP A 3 -16.12 16.01 4.83
C ASP A 3 -16.28 14.62 4.24
N LEU A 4 -15.16 13.90 4.09
CA LEU A 4 -15.17 12.54 3.57
C LEU A 4 -15.68 11.54 4.63
N GLY A 5 -16.57 10.64 4.23
CA GLY A 5 -17.15 9.62 5.10
C GLY A 5 -16.15 8.51 5.49
N PRO A 6 -16.46 7.69 6.52
CA PRO A 6 -15.60 6.58 6.95
C PRO A 6 -15.27 5.57 5.84
N ILE A 7 -16.22 5.37 4.92
CA ILE A 7 -16.07 4.50 3.75
C ILE A 7 -15.12 5.13 2.72
N GLU A 8 -15.17 6.46 2.55
CA GLU A 8 -14.27 7.16 1.64
C GLU A 8 -12.83 7.13 2.14
N TYR A 9 -12.58 7.31 3.44
CA TYR A 9 -11.25 7.11 4.02
C TYR A 9 -10.72 5.69 3.81
N PHE A 10 -11.59 4.69 3.93
CA PHE A 10 -11.23 3.29 3.68
C PHE A 10 -10.86 3.06 2.20
N ILE A 11 -11.63 3.62 1.27
CA ILE A 11 -11.37 3.51 -0.18
C ILE A 11 -10.08 4.26 -0.55
N CYS A 12 -9.88 5.48 -0.08
CA CYS A 12 -8.67 6.26 -0.32
C CYS A 12 -7.42 5.55 0.23
N GLY A 13 -7.50 4.99 1.44
CA GLY A 13 -6.43 4.18 2.03
C GLY A 13 -6.17 2.89 1.26
N GLY A 14 -7.22 2.22 0.79
CA GLY A 14 -7.12 1.03 -0.04
C GLY A 14 -6.44 1.31 -1.38
N ILE A 15 -6.85 2.36 -2.09
CA ILE A 15 -6.24 2.77 -3.37
C ILE A 15 -4.79 3.18 -3.17
N GLY A 16 -4.48 3.97 -2.14
CA GLY A 16 -3.09 4.33 -1.80
C GLY A 16 -2.21 3.12 -1.50
N GLY A 17 -2.74 2.13 -0.79
CA GLY A 17 -2.07 0.85 -0.54
C GLY A 17 -1.80 0.08 -1.82
N VAL A 18 -2.78 -0.03 -2.71
CA VAL A 18 -2.62 -0.70 -4.02
C VAL A 18 -1.58 0.01 -4.88
N CYS A 19 -1.61 1.33 -4.97
CA CYS A 19 -0.61 2.11 -5.72
C CYS A 19 0.81 1.89 -5.18
N THR A 20 0.96 1.85 -3.85
CA THR A 20 2.26 1.59 -3.20
C THR A 20 2.80 0.22 -3.57
N VAL A 21 1.93 -0.80 -3.56
CA VAL A 21 2.30 -2.15 -3.97
C VAL A 21 2.67 -2.17 -5.45
N LEU A 22 1.89 -1.54 -6.34
CA LEU A 22 2.18 -1.54 -7.78
C LEU A 22 3.54 -0.91 -8.13
N VAL A 23 3.94 0.16 -7.43
CA VAL A 23 5.22 0.83 -7.65
C VAL A 23 6.38 0.06 -6.99
N GLY A 24 6.16 -0.49 -5.79
CA GLY A 24 7.20 -1.23 -5.05
C GLY A 24 7.43 -2.66 -5.51
N HIS A 25 6.41 -3.31 -6.10
CA HIS A 25 6.45 -4.71 -6.50
C HIS A 25 7.54 -5.07 -7.51
N PRO A 26 7.87 -4.30 -8.57
CA PRO A 26 8.98 -4.66 -9.46
C PRO A 26 10.31 -4.76 -8.70
N PHE A 27 10.56 -3.91 -7.71
CA PHE A 27 11.76 -3.96 -6.88
C PHE A 27 11.77 -5.17 -5.95
N ASP A 28 10.61 -5.47 -5.35
CA ASP A 28 10.43 -6.66 -4.51
C ASP A 28 10.69 -7.95 -5.32
N THR A 29 10.07 -8.08 -6.49
CA THR A 29 10.24 -9.22 -7.41
C THR A 29 11.70 -9.44 -7.82
N ILE A 30 12.46 -8.38 -8.11
CA ILE A 30 13.90 -8.50 -8.42
C ILE A 30 14.67 -9.01 -7.21
N LYS A 31 14.35 -8.49 -6.01
CA LYS A 31 15.01 -8.92 -4.76
C LYS A 31 14.75 -10.39 -4.47
N VAL A 32 13.50 -10.86 -4.56
CA VAL A 32 13.18 -12.27 -4.30
C VAL A 32 13.86 -13.15 -5.35
N ARG A 33 13.83 -12.79 -6.63
CA ARG A 33 14.51 -13.56 -7.70
C ARG A 33 16.02 -13.67 -7.49
N LEU A 34 16.65 -12.60 -6.98
CA LEU A 34 18.08 -12.60 -6.65
C LEU A 34 18.38 -13.46 -5.41
N GLN A 35 17.45 -13.54 -4.45
CA GLN A 35 17.59 -14.41 -3.26
C GLN A 35 17.26 -15.88 -3.54
N THR A 36 16.34 -16.15 -4.46
CA THR A 36 15.94 -17.51 -4.85
C THR A 36 16.82 -18.09 -5.96
N MET A 37 17.80 -17.33 -6.46
CA MET A 37 18.68 -17.83 -7.51
C MET A 37 19.44 -19.06 -7.02
N PRO A 38 19.63 -20.09 -7.87
CA PRO A 38 20.37 -21.27 -7.48
C PRO A 38 21.80 -20.89 -7.07
N ILE A 39 22.27 -21.47 -5.97
CA ILE A 39 23.64 -21.27 -5.49
C ILE A 39 24.59 -21.78 -6.59
N PRO A 40 25.47 -20.91 -7.13
CA PRO A 40 26.36 -21.33 -8.21
C PRO A 40 27.27 -22.46 -7.72
N LYS A 41 27.35 -23.54 -8.52
CA LYS A 41 28.30 -24.62 -8.27
C LYS A 41 29.72 -24.12 -8.52
N VAL A 42 30.71 -24.77 -7.90
CA VAL A 42 32.13 -24.38 -8.03
C VAL A 42 32.53 -24.35 -9.51
N GLY A 43 32.84 -23.16 -10.05
CA GLY A 43 33.20 -22.93 -11.45
C GLY A 43 32.08 -22.42 -12.36
N GLU A 44 30.83 -22.30 -11.86
CA GLU A 44 29.69 -21.82 -12.63
C GLU A 44 29.38 -20.35 -12.33
N VAL A 45 29.04 -19.57 -13.35
CA VAL A 45 28.71 -18.14 -13.20
C VAL A 45 27.30 -18.03 -12.63
N ALA A 46 27.12 -17.19 -11.60
CA ALA A 46 25.80 -16.93 -11.02
C ALA A 46 24.80 -16.48 -12.11
N LEU A 47 23.57 -17.00 -12.03
CA LEU A 47 22.53 -16.77 -13.04
C LEU A 47 22.21 -15.27 -13.23
N TYR A 48 22.37 -14.50 -12.15
CA TYR A 48 22.30 -13.03 -12.15
C TYR A 48 23.57 -12.43 -11.55
N GLY A 49 24.26 -11.56 -12.28
CA GLY A 49 25.45 -10.85 -11.81
C GLY A 49 25.16 -9.67 -10.86
N GLY A 50 23.88 -9.38 -10.62
CA GLY A 50 23.43 -8.28 -9.77
C GLY A 50 21.99 -7.88 -10.08
N THR A 51 21.48 -6.88 -9.35
CA THR A 51 20.09 -6.40 -9.46
C THR A 51 19.75 -5.91 -10.87
N PHE A 52 20.64 -5.13 -11.50
CA PHE A 52 20.44 -4.60 -12.85
C PHE A 52 20.49 -5.69 -13.94
N ASP A 53 21.35 -6.69 -13.79
CA ASP A 53 21.43 -7.84 -14.72
C ASP A 53 20.17 -8.71 -14.62
N CYS A 54 19.68 -8.94 -13.40
CA CYS A 54 18.40 -9.62 -13.17
C CYS A 54 17.22 -8.87 -13.77
N MET A 55 17.18 -7.54 -13.61
CA MET A 55 16.13 -6.71 -14.21
C MET A 55 16.14 -6.78 -15.74
N ARG A 56 17.32 -6.62 -16.35
CA ARG A 56 17.48 -6.68 -17.81
C ARG A 56 17.10 -8.04 -18.37
N LYS A 57 17.63 -9.13 -17.80
CA LYS A 57 17.28 -10.51 -18.21
C LYS A 57 15.80 -10.82 -18.04
N THR A 58 15.19 -10.36 -16.94
CA THR A 58 13.74 -10.55 -16.70
C THR A 58 12.92 -9.81 -17.75
N LEU A 59 13.29 -8.57 -18.06
CA LEU A 59 12.61 -7.77 -19.08
C LEU A 59 12.77 -8.36 -20.49
N THR A 60 13.94 -8.89 -20.83
CA THR A 60 14.19 -9.50 -22.14
C THR A 60 13.53 -10.88 -22.29
N ASN A 61 13.51 -11.71 -21.24
CA ASN A 61 12.99 -13.08 -21.31
C ASN A 61 11.47 -13.18 -21.08
N GLU A 62 10.92 -12.39 -20.15
CA GLU A 62 9.51 -12.48 -19.75
C GLU A 62 8.70 -11.20 -20.04
N GLY A 63 9.38 -10.10 -20.38
CA GLY A 63 8.74 -8.80 -20.59
C GLY A 63 8.18 -8.17 -19.32
N PHE A 64 7.42 -7.08 -19.48
CA PHE A 64 6.79 -6.37 -18.36
C PHE A 64 5.81 -7.25 -17.55
N LYS A 65 5.17 -8.24 -18.18
CA LYS A 65 4.30 -9.20 -17.47
C LYS A 65 5.06 -10.12 -16.51
N GLY A 66 6.34 -10.38 -16.76
CA GLY A 66 7.19 -11.19 -15.87
C GLY A 66 7.37 -10.60 -14.47
N PHE A 67 7.32 -9.27 -14.35
CA PHE A 67 7.40 -8.56 -13.06
C PHE A 67 6.12 -8.65 -12.23
N TYR A 68 4.97 -8.85 -12.89
CA TYR A 68 3.66 -8.98 -12.23
C TYR A 68 3.25 -10.45 -12.00
N LYS A 69 3.96 -11.40 -12.61
CA LYS A 69 3.75 -12.84 -12.41
C LYS A 69 4.20 -13.24 -11.00
N GLY A 70 3.25 -13.29 -10.06
CA GLY A 70 3.50 -13.56 -8.64
C GLY A 70 2.96 -12.48 -7.69
N MET A 71 2.41 -11.38 -8.21
CA MET A 71 1.90 -10.26 -7.38
C MET A 71 0.73 -10.61 -6.46
N GLY A 72 0.04 -11.73 -6.71
CA GLY A 72 -1.14 -12.14 -5.95
C GLY A 72 -0.84 -12.44 -4.48
N ALA A 73 0.32 -13.05 -4.18
CA ALA A 73 0.71 -13.38 -2.81
C ALA A 73 0.95 -12.13 -1.93
N PRO A 74 1.73 -11.12 -2.38
CA PRO A 74 1.86 -9.89 -1.63
C PRO A 74 0.51 -9.14 -1.54
N LEU A 75 -0.25 -8.99 -2.64
CA LEU A 75 -1.56 -8.33 -2.60
C LEU A 75 -2.54 -8.95 -1.59
N ALA A 76 -2.58 -10.29 -1.52
CA ALA A 76 -3.41 -11.01 -0.55
C ALA A 76 -2.95 -10.79 0.90
N GLY A 77 -1.67 -10.50 1.13
CA GLY A 77 -1.12 -10.19 2.46
C GLY A 77 -1.32 -8.73 2.87
N VAL A 78 -1.10 -7.76 1.98
CA VAL A 78 -1.18 -6.34 2.35
C VAL A 78 -2.62 -5.85 2.53
N ALA A 79 -3.58 -6.41 1.78
CA ALA A 79 -4.99 -6.06 1.90
C ALA A 79 -5.56 -6.24 3.33
N PRO A 80 -5.43 -7.41 4.00
CA PRO A 80 -5.91 -7.59 5.36
C PRO A 80 -5.09 -6.79 6.38
N ILE A 81 -3.77 -6.64 6.17
CA ILE A 81 -2.91 -5.85 7.07
C ILE A 81 -3.37 -4.39 7.11
N PHE A 82 -3.59 -3.76 5.95
CA PHE A 82 -4.10 -2.39 5.90
C PHE A 82 -5.52 -2.30 6.45
N ALA A 83 -6.41 -3.25 6.14
CA ALA A 83 -7.76 -3.27 6.68
C ALA A 83 -7.80 -3.31 8.23
N ILE A 84 -6.98 -4.18 8.83
CA ILE A 84 -6.87 -4.29 10.30
C ILE A 84 -6.24 -3.02 10.89
N SER A 85 -5.23 -2.44 10.24
CA SER A 85 -4.55 -1.23 10.71
C SER A 85 -5.50 -0.02 10.76
N PHE A 86 -6.30 0.18 9.72
CA PHE A 86 -7.30 1.26 9.68
C PHE A 86 -8.43 1.04 10.70
N MET A 87 -8.88 -0.21 10.88
CA MET A 87 -9.86 -0.55 11.91
C MET A 87 -9.33 -0.26 13.32
N GLY A 88 -8.10 -0.72 13.62
CA GLY A 88 -7.44 -0.48 14.92
C GLY A 88 -7.23 1.00 15.21
N TYR A 89 -6.82 1.79 14.21
CA TYR A 89 -6.66 3.23 14.34
C TYR A 89 -8.00 3.93 14.69
N ARG A 90 -9.10 3.51 14.07
CA ARG A 90 -10.45 4.04 14.35
C ARG A 90 -10.88 3.73 15.79
N VAL A 91 -10.73 2.47 16.21
CA VAL A 91 -11.08 2.03 17.56
C VAL A 91 -10.23 2.76 18.62
N GLY A 92 -8.92 2.87 18.38
CA GLY A 92 -8.01 3.61 19.27
C GLY A 92 -8.39 5.09 19.40
N LYS A 93 -8.65 5.79 18.28
CA LYS A 93 -9.13 7.17 18.30
C LYS A 93 -10.43 7.34 19.09
N GLN A 94 -11.36 6.39 19.01
CA GLN A 94 -12.66 6.45 19.68
C GLN A 94 -12.56 6.24 21.20
N ILE A 95 -11.56 5.48 21.66
CA ILE A 95 -11.32 5.20 23.08
C ILE A 95 -10.55 6.34 23.75
N PHE A 96 -9.50 6.86 23.11
CA PHE A 96 -8.64 7.91 23.69
C PHE A 96 -9.13 9.33 23.41
N SER A 97 -9.94 9.53 22.37
CA SER A 97 -10.60 10.80 22.08
C SER A 97 -12.11 10.58 21.90
N PRO A 98 -12.88 10.38 23.00
CA PRO A 98 -14.35 10.34 22.95
C PRO A 98 -14.97 11.68 22.47
N LYS A 99 -14.17 12.74 22.28
CA LYS A 99 -14.56 14.07 21.79
C LYS A 99 -13.96 14.39 20.41
N GLU A 100 -14.11 13.50 19.44
CA GLU A 100 -13.96 13.89 18.04
C GLU A 100 -14.98 13.18 17.13
N SER A 101 -16.16 12.92 17.68
CA SER A 101 -17.38 12.52 16.96
C SER A 101 -18.40 13.68 16.87
N ASN A 102 -17.92 14.93 17.02
CA ASN A 102 -18.77 16.13 16.96
C ASN A 102 -18.06 17.28 16.22
N ARG A 103 -17.28 16.95 15.18
CA ARG A 103 -16.60 17.92 14.30
C ARG A 103 -17.19 17.95 12.88
N TYR A 104 -18.46 17.56 12.74
CA TYR A 104 -19.29 17.88 11.57
C TYR A 104 -20.36 18.92 11.89
N THR A 105 -20.22 19.58 13.03
CA THR A 105 -21.10 20.65 13.52
C THR A 105 -20.45 22.00 13.20
N TYR A 106 -19.82 22.15 12.02
CA TYR A 106 -19.40 23.47 11.53
C TYR A 106 -20.51 24.14 10.73
N GLN A 107 -21.44 23.37 10.17
CA GLN A 107 -22.66 23.92 9.57
C GLN A 107 -23.63 24.43 10.63
N ASP A 108 -23.70 23.80 11.81
CA ASP A 108 -24.60 24.25 12.88
C ASP A 108 -24.04 25.42 13.72
N TYR A 109 -22.72 25.60 13.86
CA TYR A 109 -22.15 26.74 14.61
C TYR A 109 -22.30 28.10 13.88
N PHE A 110 -22.32 28.12 12.54
CA PHE A 110 -22.58 29.34 11.76
C PHE A 110 -24.08 29.68 11.66
N LEU A 111 -24.97 28.70 11.86
CA LEU A 111 -26.43 28.91 11.90
C LEU A 111 -26.96 29.16 13.33
N ALA A 112 -26.21 28.78 14.36
CA ALA A 112 -26.54 29.00 15.76
C ALA A 112 -26.06 30.36 16.32
N ASP A 113 -25.44 31.21 15.50
CA ASP A 113 -25.12 32.58 15.85
C ASP A 113 -26.21 33.54 15.32
N PRO A 114 -27.17 33.97 16.14
CA PRO A 114 -28.10 35.03 15.75
C PRO A 114 -27.45 36.42 15.72
N ALA A 115 -26.15 36.57 16.00
CA ALA A 115 -25.45 37.87 15.93
C ALA A 115 -24.65 38.00 14.62
N GLY A 116 -25.38 38.18 13.53
CA GLY A 116 -24.85 38.82 12.31
C GLY A 116 -24.59 40.31 12.56
N CYS A 117 -23.51 40.62 13.26
CA CYS A 117 -22.86 41.93 13.27
C CYS A 117 -21.34 41.77 13.20
#